data_AF-A0A4Q5RDE5-F1
#
_entry.id   AF-A0A4Q5RDE5-F1
#
_cell.length_a   1.000
_cell.length_b   1.000
_cell.length_c   1.000
_cell.angle_alpha   90.00
_cell.angle_beta   90.00
_cell.angle_gamma   90.00
#
_symmetry.space_group_name_H-M   'P 1'
#
loop_
_entity.id
_entity.type
_entity.pdbx_description
1 polymer ?
#
loop_
_entity_poly.entity_id
_entity_poly.type
_entity_poly.pdbx_seq_one_letter_code
_entity_poly.pdbx_strand_id
1 'polypeptide(L)'
;AGVSEALIFKHFGSKDQLLDFIIKSGYQRIIEQNRGGLLETDPLAFIHSVIDLPYKMVQDEPYFWKLQYRLADYETARQQHERFMRPVPARLQAAFAQLGYADPAKETELLLLLIEALWKIEANQPDEHVRDMLEFIKRKYQAQK
;
A
#
# COMPACT_ATOMS: atom_id res chain seq x y z
N ALA A 1 -23.28 -8.32 -8.62
CA ALA A 1 -24.10 -9.18 -7.75
C ALA A 1 -25.56 -9.01 -8.17
N GLY A 2 -26.22 -10.07 -8.63
CA GLY A 2 -27.62 -10.02 -9.12
C GLY A 2 -28.66 -10.02 -8.00
N VAL A 3 -28.42 -9.30 -6.91
CA VAL A 3 -29.29 -9.23 -5.73
C VAL A 3 -29.92 -7.85 -5.60
N SER A 4 -31.13 -7.78 -5.05
CA SER A 4 -31.82 -6.50 -4.86
C SER A 4 -31.16 -5.67 -3.75
N GLU A 5 -31.24 -4.35 -3.88
CA GLU A 5 -30.76 -3.38 -2.89
C GLU A 5 -31.38 -3.63 -1.49
N ALA A 6 -32.66 -3.99 -1.44
CA ALA A 6 -33.34 -4.36 -0.20
C ALA A 6 -32.70 -5.58 0.50
N LEU A 7 -32.19 -6.56 -0.27
CA LEU A 7 -31.52 -7.73 0.30
C LEU A 7 -30.12 -7.36 0.83
N ILE A 8 -29.43 -6.43 0.18
CA ILE A 8 -28.14 -5.89 0.64
C ILE A 8 -28.34 -5.19 1.99
N PHE A 9 -29.31 -4.28 2.11
CA PHE A 9 -29.55 -3.57 3.36
C PHE A 9 -30.13 -4.46 4.47
N LYS A 10 -30.88 -5.52 4.12
CA LYS A 10 -31.27 -6.54 5.11
C LYS A 10 -30.07 -7.24 5.74
N HIS A 11 -28.99 -7.44 4.98
CA HIS A 11 -27.79 -8.11 5.47
C HIS A 11 -26.85 -7.16 6.21
N PHE A 12 -26.61 -5.96 5.67
CA PHE A 12 -25.61 -5.02 6.19
C PHE A 12 -26.18 -3.92 7.09
N GLY A 13 -27.49 -3.69 7.09
CA GLY A 13 -28.15 -2.65 7.89
C GLY A 13 -28.10 -1.26 7.25
N SER A 14 -26.90 -0.74 6.96
CA SER A 14 -26.71 0.59 6.38
C SER A 14 -25.60 0.65 5.32
N LYS A 15 -25.54 1.78 4.58
CA LYS A 15 -24.47 2.03 3.61
C LYS A 15 -23.10 2.11 4.29
N ASP A 16 -23.03 2.73 5.46
CA ASP A 16 -21.77 2.86 6.22
C ASP A 16 -21.30 1.49 6.70
N GLN A 17 -22.21 0.64 7.20
CA GLN A 17 -21.89 -0.72 7.62
C GLN A 17 -21.43 -1.59 6.44
N LEU A 18 -22.03 -1.41 5.27
CA LEU A 18 -21.57 -2.05 4.03
C LEU A 18 -20.17 -1.57 3.62
N LEU A 19 -19.91 -0.26 3.65
CA LEU A 19 -18.60 0.30 3.31
C LEU A 19 -17.51 -0.18 4.27
N ASP A 20 -17.79 -0.16 5.57
CA ASP A 20 -16.94 -0.72 6.61
C ASP A 20 -16.55 -2.17 6.33
N PHE A 21 -17.55 -2.99 6.01
CA PHE A 21 -17.34 -4.39 5.67
C PHE A 21 -16.45 -4.54 4.44
N ILE A 22 -16.76 -3.82 3.35
CA ILE A 22 -15.98 -3.87 2.11
C ILE A 22 -14.52 -3.48 2.35
N ILE A 23 -14.27 -2.38 3.09
CA ILE A 23 -12.92 -1.90 3.39
C ILE A 23 -12.15 -2.92 4.22
N LYS A 24 -12.73 -3.39 5.33
CA LYS A 24 -12.10 -4.37 6.24
C LYS A 24 -11.79 -5.68 5.52
N SER A 25 -12.75 -6.21 4.76
CA SER A 25 -12.56 -7.43 3.98
C SER A 25 -11.53 -7.26 2.87
N GLY A 26 -11.46 -6.09 2.23
CA GLY A 26 -10.45 -5.82 1.20
C GLY A 26 -9.03 -5.83 1.76
N TYR A 27 -8.78 -5.12 2.86
CA TYR A 27 -7.48 -5.16 3.54
C TYR A 27 -7.12 -6.56 4.04
N GLN A 28 -8.09 -7.33 4.54
CA GLN A 28 -7.84 -8.71 4.94
C GLN A 28 -7.32 -9.57 3.77
N ARG A 29 -8.00 -9.53 2.62
CA ARG A 29 -7.57 -10.28 1.42
C ARG A 29 -6.17 -9.86 0.96
N ILE A 30 -5.91 -8.55 0.93
CA ILE A 30 -4.62 -7.99 0.53
C ILE A 30 -3.50 -8.47 1.45
N ILE A 31 -3.72 -8.46 2.76
CA ILE A 31 -2.74 -8.96 3.74
C ILE A 31 -2.48 -10.45 3.53
N GLU A 32 -3.52 -11.25 3.28
CA GLU A 32 -3.39 -12.68 3.03
C GLU A 32 -2.59 -12.98 1.75
N GLN A 33 -2.80 -12.21 0.68
CA GLN A 33 -2.08 -12.33 -0.60
C GLN A 33 -0.63 -11.85 -0.53
N ASN A 34 -0.35 -10.78 0.23
CA ASN A 34 0.94 -10.09 0.22
C ASN A 34 1.88 -10.48 1.39
N ARG A 35 1.58 -11.55 2.13
CA ARG A 35 2.41 -12.00 3.26
C ARG A 35 3.88 -12.19 2.88
N GLY A 36 4.17 -12.64 1.65
CA GLY A 36 5.53 -12.94 1.19
C GLY A 36 6.46 -11.72 1.13
N GLY A 37 6.01 -10.59 0.60
CA GLY A 37 6.85 -9.37 0.48
C GLY A 37 7.23 -8.78 1.84
N LEU A 38 6.34 -8.90 2.83
CA LEU A 38 6.60 -8.51 4.21
C LEU A 38 7.46 -9.54 4.99
N LEU A 39 7.94 -10.61 4.36
CA LEU A 39 8.86 -11.56 5.02
C LEU A 39 10.27 -11.53 4.44
N GLU A 40 10.54 -10.64 3.47
CA GLU A 40 11.88 -10.48 2.90
C GLU A 40 12.90 -10.09 3.98
N THR A 41 14.01 -10.82 4.00
CA THR A 41 15.09 -10.68 4.97
C THR A 41 16.28 -9.92 4.41
N ASP A 42 16.49 -9.93 3.09
CA ASP A 42 17.52 -9.12 2.46
C ASP A 42 17.13 -7.62 2.51
N PRO A 43 17.96 -6.73 3.08
CA PRO A 43 17.61 -5.32 3.24
C PRO A 43 17.29 -4.60 1.94
N LEU A 44 18.06 -4.87 0.88
CA LEU A 44 17.89 -4.21 -0.41
C LEU A 44 16.64 -4.71 -1.12
N ALA A 45 16.44 -6.02 -1.14
CA ALA A 45 15.24 -6.64 -1.68
C ALA A 45 13.99 -6.18 -0.93
N PHE A 46 14.07 -6.00 0.40
CA PHE A 46 12.96 -5.45 1.16
C PHE A 46 12.64 -4.01 0.74
N ILE A 47 13.63 -3.12 0.64
CA ILE A 47 13.41 -1.75 0.14
C ILE A 47 12.80 -1.76 -1.26
N HIS A 48 13.33 -2.57 -2.18
CA HIS A 48 12.80 -2.70 -3.54
C HIS A 48 11.38 -3.25 -3.56
N SER A 49 11.05 -4.18 -2.67
CA SER A 49 9.69 -4.71 -2.51
C SER A 49 8.71 -3.62 -2.06
N VAL A 50 9.14 -2.72 -1.16
CA VAL A 50 8.33 -1.56 -0.74
C VAL A 50 8.15 -0.56 -1.87
N ILE A 51 9.20 -0.33 -2.67
CA ILE A 51 9.12 0.51 -3.89
C ILE A 51 8.09 -0.05 -4.88
N ASP A 52 7.97 -1.37 -4.98
CA ASP A 52 7.02 -2.01 -5.88
C ASP A 52 5.56 -1.97 -5.39
N LEU A 53 5.32 -1.76 -4.10
CA LEU A 53 3.97 -1.88 -3.51
C LEU A 53 2.92 -1.01 -4.21
N PRO A 54 3.14 0.29 -4.50
CA PRO A 54 2.16 1.14 -5.19
C PRO A 54 1.61 0.52 -6.47
N TYR A 55 2.49 -0.04 -7.30
CA TYR A 55 2.12 -0.58 -8.59
C TYR A 55 1.50 -1.97 -8.45
N LYS A 56 2.18 -2.90 -7.75
CA LYS A 56 1.71 -4.28 -7.62
C LYS A 56 0.33 -4.35 -6.98
N MET A 57 0.13 -3.66 -5.86
CA MET A 57 -1.12 -3.75 -5.11
C MET A 57 -2.30 -3.17 -5.88
N VAL A 58 -2.10 -2.05 -6.57
CA VAL A 58 -3.15 -1.44 -7.38
C VAL A 58 -3.45 -2.31 -8.60
N GLN A 59 -2.45 -2.90 -9.25
CA GLN A 59 -2.70 -3.79 -10.40
C GLN A 59 -3.42 -5.09 -9.99
N ASP A 60 -3.13 -5.64 -8.81
CA ASP A 60 -3.76 -6.87 -8.31
C ASP A 60 -5.22 -6.66 -7.89
N GLU A 61 -5.55 -5.51 -7.27
CA GLU A 61 -6.89 -5.19 -6.76
C GLU A 61 -7.33 -3.74 -7.14
N PRO A 62 -7.44 -3.39 -8.43
CA PRO A 62 -7.54 -2.00 -8.90
C PRO A 62 -8.80 -1.28 -8.42
N TYR A 63 -9.92 -1.99 -8.39
CA TYR A 63 -11.18 -1.43 -7.91
C TYR A 63 -11.16 -1.14 -6.41
N PHE A 64 -10.49 -1.98 -5.62
CA PHE A 64 -10.35 -1.76 -4.20
C PHE A 64 -9.50 -0.52 -3.93
N TRP A 65 -8.33 -0.40 -4.57
CA TRP A 65 -7.46 0.75 -4.35
C TRP A 65 -8.04 2.07 -4.86
N LYS A 66 -8.79 2.02 -5.96
CA LYS A 66 -9.58 3.18 -6.42
C LYS A 66 -10.66 3.58 -5.42
N LEU A 67 -11.35 2.61 -4.82
CA LEU A 67 -12.33 2.86 -3.75
C LEU A 67 -11.64 3.45 -2.52
N GLN A 68 -10.52 2.85 -2.08
CA GLN A 68 -9.72 3.32 -0.95
C GLN A 68 -9.25 4.76 -1.15
N TYR A 69 -8.77 5.10 -2.35
CA TYR A 69 -8.37 6.47 -2.69
C TYR A 69 -9.53 7.46 -2.56
N ARG A 70 -10.71 7.11 -3.11
CA ARG A 70 -11.91 7.97 -3.03
C ARG A 70 -12.47 8.12 -1.63
N LEU A 71 -12.14 7.17 -0.74
CA LEU A 71 -12.57 7.14 0.65
C LEU A 71 -11.45 7.53 1.61
N ALA A 72 -10.39 8.20 1.16
CA ALA A 72 -9.24 8.51 2.01
C ALA A 72 -9.60 9.30 3.29
N ASP A 73 -10.64 10.15 3.23
CA ASP A 73 -11.16 10.90 4.38
C ASP A 73 -12.19 10.13 5.22
N TYR A 74 -12.64 8.96 4.76
CA TYR A 74 -13.53 8.09 5.52
C TYR A 74 -12.75 7.38 6.61
N GLU A 75 -13.19 7.50 7.85
CA GLU A 75 -12.44 7.09 9.04
C GLU A 75 -11.95 5.64 8.97
N THR A 76 -12.83 4.69 8.61
CA THR A 76 -12.46 3.27 8.51
C THR A 76 -11.42 3.03 7.41
N ALA A 77 -11.54 3.68 6.26
CA ALA A 77 -10.57 3.56 5.17
C ALA A 77 -9.20 4.08 5.60
N ARG A 78 -9.14 5.25 6.25
CA ARG A 78 -7.90 5.81 6.79
C ARG A 78 -7.27 4.89 7.82
N GLN A 79 -8.03 4.45 8.82
CA GLN A 79 -7.53 3.58 9.89
C GLN A 79 -7.02 2.22 9.39
N GLN A 80 -7.73 1.59 8.44
CA GLN A 80 -7.27 0.33 7.88
C GLN A 80 -5.99 0.51 7.04
N HIS A 81 -5.86 1.62 6.31
CA HIS A 81 -4.63 1.95 5.59
C HIS A 81 -3.44 2.16 6.54
N GLU A 82 -3.62 2.97 7.57
CA GLU A 82 -2.61 3.20 8.61
C GLU A 82 -2.19 1.88 9.28
N ARG A 83 -3.15 0.99 9.57
CA ARG A 83 -2.88 -0.33 10.14
C ARG A 83 -2.09 -1.22 9.18
N PHE A 84 -2.41 -1.19 7.89
CA PHE A 84 -1.72 -1.94 6.86
C PHE A 84 -0.26 -1.50 6.71
N MET A 85 0.00 -0.19 6.74
CA MET A 85 1.35 0.38 6.59
C MET A 85 2.19 0.35 7.87
N ARG A 86 1.57 0.21 9.05
CA ARG A 86 2.23 0.25 10.37
C ARG A 86 3.55 -0.54 10.51
N PRO A 87 3.71 -1.77 9.98
CA PRO A 87 4.96 -2.52 10.15
C PRO A 87 6.11 -2.04 9.24
N VAL A 88 5.84 -1.23 8.22
CA VAL A 88 6.83 -0.88 7.17
C VAL A 88 7.92 0.09 7.67
N PRO A 89 7.63 1.19 8.38
CA PRO A 89 8.64 2.22 8.70
C PRO A 89 9.83 1.67 9.50
N ALA A 90 9.57 0.94 10.58
CA ALA A 90 10.64 0.40 11.43
C ALA A 90 11.57 -0.56 10.66
N ARG A 91 11.01 -1.33 9.73
CA ARG A 91 11.78 -2.27 8.91
C ARG A 91 12.57 -1.58 7.80
N LEU A 92 12.01 -0.54 7.17
CA LEU A 92 12.74 0.28 6.21
C LEU A 92 13.94 0.94 6.89
N GLN A 93 13.74 1.53 8.06
CA GLN A 93 14.81 2.17 8.80
C GLN A 93 15.92 1.17 9.17
N ALA A 94 15.56 -0.04 9.60
CA ALA A 94 16.52 -1.10 9.87
C ALA A 94 17.25 -1.56 8.60
N ALA A 95 16.56 -1.64 7.46
CA ALA A 95 17.16 -2.02 6.18
C ALA A 95 18.15 -0.96 5.68
N PHE A 96 17.78 0.33 5.71
CA PHE A 96 18.66 1.44 5.36
C PHE A 96 19.90 1.49 6.25
N ALA A 97 19.75 1.25 7.56
CA ALA A 97 20.88 1.18 8.48
C ALA A 97 21.85 0.04 8.13
N GLN A 98 21.33 -1.15 7.81
CA GLN A 98 22.15 -2.30 7.40
C GLN A 98 22.90 -2.07 6.07
N LEU A 99 22.34 -1.25 5.18
CA LEU A 99 22.95 -0.88 3.90
C LEU A 99 23.93 0.31 3.99
N GLY A 100 24.16 0.85 5.19
CA GLY A 100 25.14 1.92 5.42
C GLY A 100 24.67 3.32 5.02
N TYR A 101 23.35 3.57 4.94
CA TYR A 101 22.84 4.91 4.66
C TYR A 101 23.14 5.88 5.81
N ALA A 102 23.55 7.10 5.48
CA ALA A 102 23.96 8.11 6.45
C ALA A 102 22.81 8.52 7.40
N ASP A 103 21.58 8.60 6.89
CA ASP A 103 20.38 8.92 7.69
C ASP A 103 19.23 7.96 7.35
N PRO A 104 19.20 6.77 8.00
CA PRO A 104 18.17 5.76 7.74
C PRO A 104 16.74 6.24 8.04
N ALA A 105 16.58 7.15 9.01
CA ALA A 105 15.27 7.68 9.38
C ALA A 105 14.73 8.61 8.29
N LYS A 106 15.55 9.55 7.80
CA LYS A 106 15.15 10.44 6.70
C LYS A 106 14.88 9.70 5.40
N GLU A 107 15.68 8.68 5.08
CA GLU A 107 15.43 7.87 3.88
C GLU A 107 14.13 7.07 3.98
N THR A 108 13.78 6.61 5.19
CA THR A 108 12.47 5.99 5.45
C THR A 108 11.32 6.97 5.24
N GLU A 109 11.41 8.17 5.81
CA GLU A 109 10.39 9.23 5.63
C GLU A 109 10.23 9.58 4.15
N LEU A 110 11.34 9.81 3.44
CA LEU A 110 11.34 10.15 2.02
C LEU A 110 10.67 9.04 1.19
N LEU A 111 11.11 7.79 1.38
CA LEU A 111 10.55 6.69 0.62
C LEU A 111 9.04 6.55 0.87
N LEU A 112 8.59 6.62 2.13
CA LEU A 112 7.17 6.52 2.46
C LEU A 112 6.33 7.65 1.83
N LEU A 113 6.86 8.89 1.76
CA LEU A 113 6.19 10.00 1.07
C LEU A 113 6.05 9.72 -0.44
N LEU A 114 7.09 9.14 -1.06
CA LEU A 114 7.05 8.76 -2.48
C LEU A 114 6.02 7.65 -2.71
N ILE A 115 6.03 6.60 -1.89
CA ILE A 115 5.05 5.50 -1.95
C ILE A 115 3.63 6.04 -1.80
N GLU A 116 3.39 6.92 -0.84
CA GLU A 116 2.09 7.55 -0.58
C GLU A 116 1.58 8.31 -1.81
N ALA A 117 2.43 9.06 -2.50
CA ALA A 117 2.06 9.76 -3.72
C ALA A 117 1.79 8.79 -4.88
N LEU A 118 2.67 7.81 -5.08
CA LEU A 118 2.64 6.91 -6.22
C LEU A 118 1.42 5.98 -6.21
N TRP A 119 1.01 5.44 -5.06
CA TRP A 119 -0.16 4.55 -5.02
C TRP A 119 -1.45 5.33 -5.32
N LYS A 120 -1.53 6.59 -4.89
CA LYS A 120 -2.68 7.46 -5.16
C LYS A 120 -2.79 7.82 -6.64
N ILE A 121 -1.65 8.11 -7.28
CA ILE A 121 -1.59 8.35 -8.73
C ILE A 121 -2.07 7.10 -9.46
N GLU A 122 -1.46 5.94 -9.16
CA GLU A 122 -1.78 4.67 -9.81
C GLU A 122 -3.25 4.25 -9.59
N ALA A 123 -3.80 4.43 -8.39
CA ALA A 123 -5.19 4.09 -8.08
C ALA A 123 -6.22 4.98 -8.78
N ASN A 124 -5.86 6.24 -9.09
CA ASN A 124 -6.76 7.18 -9.73
C ASN A 124 -6.70 7.08 -11.26
N GLN A 125 -5.48 7.04 -11.81
CA GLN A 125 -5.18 6.99 -13.23
C GLN A 125 -3.94 6.10 -13.43
N PRO A 126 -4.13 4.77 -13.66
CA PRO A 126 -3.02 3.88 -13.95
C PRO A 126 -2.23 4.40 -15.16
N ASP A 127 -0.92 4.59 -14.98
CA ASP A 127 -0.04 5.19 -15.98
C ASP A 127 1.27 4.41 -16.03
N GLU A 128 1.77 4.13 -17.23
CA GLU A 128 3.08 3.51 -17.44
C GLU A 128 4.21 4.33 -16.76
N HIS A 129 4.01 5.64 -16.59
CA HIS A 129 4.95 6.53 -15.91
C HIS A 129 5.23 6.15 -14.45
N VAL A 130 4.26 5.56 -13.74
CA VAL A 130 4.47 5.11 -12.36
C VAL A 130 5.54 4.03 -12.33
N ARG A 131 5.46 3.05 -13.24
CA ARG A 131 6.43 1.95 -13.32
C ARG A 131 7.83 2.45 -13.61
N ASP A 132 7.98 3.38 -14.55
CA ASP A 132 9.27 3.99 -14.88
C ASP A 132 9.87 4.73 -13.67
N MET A 133 9.04 5.42 -12.90
CA MET A 133 9.44 6.09 -11.68
C MET A 133 9.92 5.09 -10.60
N LEU A 134 9.25 3.95 -10.45
CA LEU A 134 9.69 2.90 -9.52
C LEU A 134 11.10 2.40 -9.85
N GLU A 135 11.37 2.14 -11.13
CA GLU A 135 12.70 1.70 -11.59
C GLU A 135 13.76 2.79 -11.43
N PHE A 136 13.40 4.07 -11.57
CA PHE A 136 14.28 5.17 -11.22
C PHE A 136 14.59 5.21 -9.72
N ILE A 137 13.60 5.09 -8.85
CA ILE A 137 13.77 5.09 -7.40
C ILE A 137 14.62 3.90 -6.93
N LYS A 138 14.41 2.70 -7.49
CA LYS A 138 15.25 1.53 -7.21
C LYS A 138 16.72 1.76 -7.55
N ARG A 139 17.03 2.49 -8.62
CA ARG A 139 18.41 2.83 -8.97
C ARG A 139 19.06 3.79 -7.97
N LYS A 140 18.29 4.66 -7.32
CA LYS A 140 18.78 5.49 -6.19
C LYS A 140 19.13 4.63 -4.97
N TYR A 141 18.39 3.54 -4.74
CA TYR A 141 18.54 2.70 -3.56
C TYR A 141 19.37 1.44 -3.84
N GLN A 142 20.63 1.46 -3.42
CA GLN A 142 21.62 0.38 -3.54
C GLN A 142 22.48 0.32 -2.26
N ALA A 143 23.20 -0.78 -2.05
CA ALA A 143 24.16 -0.87 -0.95
C ALA A 143 25.22 0.24 -1.05
N GLN A 144 25.45 0.98 0.04
CA GLN A 144 26.51 1.98 0.11
C GLN A 144 27.84 1.24 0.30
N LYS A 145 28.83 1.54 -0.54
CA LYS A 145 30.20 1.01 -0.42
C LYS A 145 31.03 1.87 0.52
#